data_AF-A0A959ES07-F1
#
_entry.id   AF-A0A959ES07-F1
#
_cell.length_a   1.000
_cell.length_b   1.000
_cell.length_c   1.000
_cell.angle_alpha   90.00
_cell.angle_beta   90.00
_cell.angle_gamma   90.00
#
_symmetry.space_group_name_H-M   'P 1'
#
loop_
_entity.id
_entity.type
_entity.pdbx_description
1 polymer ?
#
loop_
_entity_poly.entity_id
_entity_poly.type
_entity_poly.pdbx_seq_one_letter_code
_entity_poly.pdbx_strand_id
1 'polypeptide(L)'
;HLKINEDIQEFQMNVETVNQDFFHRLNERFPELTSNEKQLCGLIRLNLSTKEIAAIRNITPRSAEMGRYRLRKKLHLQPEEEIQTFLQEL
;
A
#
# COMPACT_ATOMS: atom_id res chain seq x y z
N HIS A 1 -20.25 10.43 26.16
CA HIS A 1 -19.21 11.24 25.48
C HIS A 1 -17.78 10.73 25.68
N LEU A 2 -17.42 10.05 26.78
CA LEU A 2 -16.06 9.48 26.98
C LEU A 2 -15.77 8.22 26.13
N LYS A 3 -16.74 7.29 25.99
CA LYS A 3 -16.57 6.04 25.22
C LYS A 3 -16.14 6.24 23.76
N ILE A 4 -16.71 7.23 23.07
CA ILE A 4 -16.41 7.48 21.64
C ILE A 4 -14.92 7.85 21.46
N ASN A 5 -14.31 8.55 22.42
CA ASN A 5 -12.91 8.91 22.33
C ASN A 5 -11.99 7.71 22.57
N GLU A 6 -12.35 6.81 23.48
CA GLU A 6 -11.63 5.55 23.73
C GLU A 6 -11.71 4.63 22.51
N ASP A 7 -12.91 4.47 21.92
CA ASP A 7 -13.12 3.67 20.71
C ASP A 7 -12.33 4.22 19.50
N ILE A 8 -12.27 5.55 19.35
CA ILE A 8 -11.47 6.19 18.30
C ILE A 8 -9.97 5.98 18.54
N GLN A 9 -9.50 6.09 19.79
CA GLN A 9 -8.10 5.86 20.12
C GLN A 9 -7.70 4.40 19.87
N GLU A 10 -8.53 3.43 20.27
CA GLU A 10 -8.30 2.01 20.00
C GLU A 10 -8.30 1.73 18.49
N PHE A 11 -9.23 2.31 17.73
CA PHE A 11 -9.23 2.22 16.28
C PHE A 11 -7.95 2.79 15.66
N GLN A 12 -7.51 3.98 16.10
CA GLN A 12 -6.27 4.61 15.62
C GLN A 12 -5.05 3.74 15.91
N MET A 13 -4.92 3.20 17.13
CA MET A 13 -3.83 2.30 17.51
C MET A 13 -3.83 1.02 16.69
N ASN A 14 -5.01 0.43 16.44
CA ASN A 14 -5.16 -0.77 15.62
C ASN A 14 -4.76 -0.50 14.16
N VAL A 15 -5.20 0.62 13.59
CA VAL A 15 -4.82 1.04 12.23
C VAL A 15 -3.32 1.26 12.11
N GLU A 16 -2.72 1.92 13.11
CA GLU A 16 -1.28 2.17 13.14
C GLU A 16 -0.49 0.87 13.25
N THR A 17 -0.92 -0.05 14.13
CA THR A 17 -0.30 -1.38 14.29
C THR A 17 -0.39 -2.20 13.00
N VAL A 18 -1.57 -2.28 12.39
CA VAL A 18 -1.78 -3.02 11.13
C VAL A 18 -0.95 -2.44 9.98
N ASN A 19 -0.77 -1.11 9.94
CA ASN A 19 0.08 -0.48 8.94
C ASN A 19 1.57 -0.73 9.20
N GLN A 20 2.02 -0.64 10.46
CA GLN A 20 3.41 -0.92 10.82
C GLN A 20 3.79 -2.36 10.48
N ASP A 21 2.93 -3.32 10.83
CA ASP A 21 3.11 -4.74 10.55
C ASP A 21 3.17 -5.04 9.04
N PHE A 22 2.30 -4.43 8.24
CA PHE A 22 2.38 -4.50 6.77
C PHE A 22 3.73 -4.01 6.24
N PHE A 23 4.18 -2.81 6.65
CA PHE A 23 5.45 -2.27 6.18
C PHE A 23 6.65 -3.09 6.67
N HIS A 24 6.55 -3.70 7.86
CA HIS A 24 7.56 -4.62 8.37
C HIS A 24 7.69 -5.84 7.46
N ARG A 25 6.59 -6.57 7.20
CA ARG A 25 6.58 -7.74 6.30
C ARG A 25 7.00 -7.40 4.88
N LEU A 26 6.57 -6.24 4.36
CA LEU A 26 6.98 -5.74 3.06
C LEU A 26 8.49 -5.49 2.99
N ASN A 27 9.09 -4.93 4.05
CA ASN A 27 10.53 -4.70 4.14
C ASN A 27 11.33 -6.00 4.24
N GLU A 28 10.82 -6.99 4.97
CA GLU A 28 11.47 -8.29 5.12
C GLU A 28 11.45 -9.09 3.81
N ARG A 29 10.31 -9.10 3.12
CA ARG A 29 10.13 -9.91 1.90
C ARG A 29 10.69 -9.24 0.65
N PHE A 30 10.68 -7.91 0.59
CA PHE A 30 11.11 -7.12 -0.57
C PHE A 30 12.04 -5.96 -0.16
N PRO A 31 13.22 -6.28 0.41
CA PRO A 31 14.16 -5.28 0.92
C PRO A 31 14.69 -4.33 -0.17
N GLU A 32 14.68 -4.76 -1.43
CA GLU A 32 15.13 -4.00 -2.61
C GLU A 32 14.13 -2.93 -3.09
N LEU A 33 12.90 -2.91 -2.55
CA LEU A 33 11.97 -1.84 -2.85
C LEU A 33 12.46 -0.51 -2.29
N THR A 34 12.45 0.50 -3.13
CA THR A 34 12.72 1.88 -2.73
C THR A 34 11.59 2.40 -1.83
N SER A 35 11.86 3.46 -1.05
CA SER A 35 10.81 4.11 -0.25
C SER A 35 9.61 4.55 -1.09
N ASN A 36 9.86 5.02 -2.31
CA ASN A 36 8.82 5.42 -3.26
C ASN A 36 7.93 4.24 -3.73
N GLU A 37 8.51 3.05 -3.86
CA GLU A 37 7.78 1.83 -4.23
C GLU A 37 6.99 1.29 -3.05
N LYS A 38 7.55 1.33 -1.84
CA LYS A 38 6.83 0.96 -0.60
C LYS A 38 5.62 1.86 -0.37
N GLN A 39 5.77 3.16 -0.56
CA GLN A 39 4.63 4.10 -0.54
C GLN A 39 3.57 3.75 -1.59
N LEU A 40 4.00 3.36 -2.80
CA LEU A 40 3.06 2.93 -3.84
C LEU A 40 2.32 1.66 -3.41
N CYS A 41 2.98 0.68 -2.79
CA CYS A 41 2.32 -0.51 -2.22
C CYS A 41 1.24 -0.11 -1.20
N GLY A 42 1.54 0.82 -0.30
CA GLY A 42 0.58 1.31 0.68
C GLY A 42 -0.67 1.91 0.03
N LEU A 43 -0.49 2.76 -0.99
CA LEU A 43 -1.61 3.36 -1.72
C LEU A 43 -2.45 2.32 -2.47
N ILE A 44 -1.82 1.29 -3.05
CA ILE A 44 -2.50 0.20 -3.75
C ILE A 44 -3.29 -0.67 -2.75
N ARG A 45 -2.71 -0.97 -1.58
CA ARG A 45 -3.35 -1.73 -0.50
C ARG A 45 -4.62 -1.06 0.00
N LEU A 46 -4.64 0.28 0.00
CA LEU A 46 -5.81 1.11 0.30
C LEU A 46 -6.88 1.10 -0.80
N ASN A 47 -6.77 0.25 -1.81
CA ASN A 47 -7.70 0.15 -2.95
C ASN A 47 -7.82 1.44 -3.76
N LEU A 48 -6.77 2.26 -3.81
CA LEU A 48 -6.78 3.48 -4.61
C LEU A 48 -6.56 3.16 -6.08
N SER A 49 -7.39 3.75 -6.93
CA SER A 49 -7.26 3.65 -8.38
C SER A 49 -5.98 4.34 -8.87
N THR A 50 -5.50 3.94 -10.04
CA THR A 50 -4.33 4.59 -10.67
C THR A 50 -4.51 6.10 -10.84
N LYS A 51 -5.75 6.58 -11.03
CA LYS A 51 -6.06 8.02 -11.15
C LYS A 51 -5.92 8.74 -9.81
N GLU A 52 -6.42 8.15 -8.73
CA GLU A 52 -6.28 8.71 -7.38
C GLU A 52 -4.82 8.71 -6.93
N ILE A 53 -4.09 7.62 -7.18
CA ILE A 53 -2.65 7.53 -6.91
C ILE A 53 -1.89 8.62 -7.67
N ALA A 54 -2.23 8.83 -8.94
CA ALA A 54 -1.61 9.87 -9.76
C ALA A 54 -1.86 11.28 -9.20
N ALA A 55 -3.10 11.57 -8.77
CA ALA A 55 -3.46 12.83 -8.14
C ALA A 55 -2.71 13.05 -6.82
N ILE A 56 -2.69 12.05 -5.93
CA ILE A 56 -1.99 12.12 -4.63
C ILE A 56 -0.50 12.35 -4.81
N ARG A 57 0.11 11.69 -5.80
CA ARG A 57 1.54 11.80 -6.08
C ARG A 57 1.91 12.96 -7.00
N ASN A 58 0.94 13.75 -7.44
CA ASN A 58 1.12 14.84 -8.41
C ASN A 58 1.90 14.40 -9.67
N ILE A 59 1.51 13.26 -10.25
CA ILE A 59 2.08 12.70 -11.48
C ILE A 59 0.97 12.40 -12.50
N THR A 60 1.36 12.07 -13.72
CA THR A 60 0.38 11.63 -14.73
C THR A 60 -0.16 10.23 -14.41
N PRO A 61 -1.42 9.91 -14.80
CA PRO A 61 -1.95 8.55 -14.71
C PRO A 61 -1.04 7.52 -15.40
N ARG A 62 -0.45 7.88 -16.54
CA ARG A 62 0.48 7.02 -17.27
C ARG A 62 1.74 6.70 -16.46
N SER A 63 2.29 7.68 -15.75
CA SER A 63 3.43 7.48 -14.84
C SER A 63 3.06 6.52 -13.70
N ALA A 64 1.84 6.62 -13.16
CA ALA A 64 1.34 5.72 -12.13
C ALA A 64 1.14 4.29 -12.65
N GLU A 65 0.59 4.11 -13.86
CA GLU A 65 0.50 2.79 -14.53
C GLU A 65 1.87 2.14 -14.69
N MET A 66 2.87 2.89 -15.18
CA MET A 66 4.23 2.38 -15.33
C MET A 66 4.86 2.02 -13.98
N GLY A 67 4.55 2.78 -12.93
CA GLY A 67 4.92 2.46 -11.55
C GLY A 67 4.34 1.12 -11.11
N ARG A 68 3.02 0.91 -11.28
CA ARG A 68 2.34 -0.35 -10.96
C ARG A 68 2.92 -1.53 -11.75
N TYR A 69 3.20 -1.34 -13.04
CA TYR A 69 3.79 -2.36 -13.89
C TYR A 69 5.19 -2.79 -13.40
N ARG A 70 6.07 -1.84 -13.09
CA ARG A 70 7.40 -2.15 -12.54
C ARG A 70 7.30 -2.82 -11.18
N LEU A 71 6.40 -2.33 -10.32
CA LEU A 71 6.18 -2.87 -8.99
C LEU A 71 5.75 -4.34 -9.06
N ARG A 72 4.82 -4.68 -9.96
CA ARG A 72 4.38 -6.07 -10.18
C ARG A 72 5.56 -7.02 -10.46
N LYS A 73 6.52 -6.59 -11.29
CA LYS A 73 7.71 -7.39 -11.59
C LYS A 73 8.62 -7.57 -10.37
N LYS A 74 8.79 -6.54 -9.55
CA LYS A 74 9.59 -6.62 -8.31
C LYS A 74 8.92 -7.47 -7.23
N LEU A 75 7.59 -7.46 -7.18
CA LEU A 75 6.81 -8.32 -6.30
C LEU A 75 6.70 -9.77 -6.83
N HIS A 76 7.27 -10.07 -8.00
CA HIS A 76 7.26 -11.39 -8.63
C HIS A 76 5.87 -11.99 -8.86
N LEU A 77 4.87 -11.14 -9.15
CA LEU A 77 3.48 -11.58 -9.33
C LEU A 77 3.23 -12.16 -10.72
N GLN A 78 2.56 -13.32 -10.76
CA GLN A 78 2.06 -13.98 -11.96
C GLN A 78 0.92 -13.18 -12.60
N PRO A 79 0.66 -13.30 -13.92
CA PRO A 79 -0.38 -12.54 -14.63
C PRO A 79 -1.79 -12.63 -14.03
N GLU A 80 -2.11 -13.72 -13.36
CA GLU A 80 -3.40 -14.01 -12.76
C GLU A 80 -3.56 -13.37 -11.37
N GLU A 81 -2.44 -13.01 -10.73
CA GLU A 81 -2.44 -12.42 -9.39
C GLU A 81 -2.80 -10.93 -9.45
N GLU A 82 -3.71 -10.50 -8.59
CA GLU A 82 -4.05 -9.09 -8.44
C GLU A 82 -3.13 -8.46 -7.37
N ILE A 83 -2.49 -7.33 -7.72
CA ILE A 83 -1.45 -6.72 -6.89
C ILE A 83 -2.02 -6.17 -5.59
N GLN A 84 -3.24 -5.64 -5.60
CA GLN A 84 -3.91 -5.17 -4.40
C GLN A 84 -4.27 -6.36 -3.48
N THR A 85 -4.84 -7.44 -3.99
CA THR A 85 -5.15 -8.64 -3.18
C THR A 85 -3.88 -9.17 -2.52
N PHE A 86 -2.80 -9.32 -3.29
CA PHE A 86 -1.50 -9.72 -2.76
C PHE A 86 -1.02 -8.82 -1.61
N LEU A 87 -1.14 -7.50 -1.78
CA LEU A 87 -0.72 -6.53 -0.76
C LEU A 87 -1.66 -6.44 0.45
N GLN A 88 -2.92 -6.85 0.31
CA GLN A 88 -3.89 -6.93 1.41
C GLN A 88 -3.63 -8.16 2.29
N GLU A 89 -3.15 -9.25 1.69
CA GLU A 89 -2.80 -10.51 2.36
C GLU A 89 -1.37 -10.52 2.94
N LEU A 90 -0.54 -9.54 2.54
CA LEU A 90 0.83 -9.37 3.03
C LEU A 90 0.87 -8.85 4.46
#